data_AF-A0A4R7WCG9-F1
#
_entry.id   AF-A0A4R7WCG9-F1
#
_cell.length_a   1.000
_cell.length_b   1.000
_cell.length_c   1.000
_cell.angle_alpha   90.00
_cell.angle_beta   90.00
_cell.angle_gamma   90.00
#
_symmetry.space_group_name_H-M   'P 1'
#
loop_
_entity.id
_entity.type
_entity.pdbx_description
1 polymer ?
#
loop_
_entity_poly.entity_id
_entity_poly.type
_entity_poly.pdbx_seq_one_letter_code
_entity_poly.pdbx_strand_id
1 'polypeptide(L)'
;MDSVLVGRRCFALRTAQANPDHPDQAAIATSHPLATAAGRETLIEGGNAFDAAIAINATLAVIEPYACGLGGGGFFLLRQAGEPVQYQFLDAREKAPLKSRLKMFNRHGVVQPDLSLNGPLAAAIPGLPAALVEMAERYGRLPLNISMASAIRVAYSGFRVDAVYRQRAGWRLFALRPNKESARLFLRNGDVPNLGEIIRQPELAQTLNRRAGFDRGLTAQAMVSSVRTAGGSWNHHDFEEYDVVTRTPCTSSQSINAN
;
A
#
# COMPACT_ATOMS: atom_id res chain seq x y z
N MET A 1 -16.58 50.85 31.34
CA MET A 1 -16.01 49.69 32.05
C MET A 1 -16.73 48.44 31.57
N ASP A 2 -16.31 48.06 30.37
CA ASP A 2 -16.28 46.76 29.69
C ASP A 2 -16.96 45.55 30.35
N SER A 3 -18.05 45.13 29.74
CA SER A 3 -18.61 43.79 29.86
C SER A 3 -18.22 42.95 28.64
N VAL A 4 -17.61 41.81 28.93
CA VAL A 4 -17.00 40.84 28.01
C VAL A 4 -18.06 40.10 27.19
N LEU A 5 -17.93 40.11 25.86
CA LEU A 5 -18.74 39.30 24.94
C LEU A 5 -17.99 37.98 24.64
N VAL A 6 -18.39 36.88 25.29
CA VAL A 6 -17.88 35.53 24.96
C VAL A 6 -18.65 34.99 23.75
N GLY A 7 -18.06 35.10 22.57
CA GLY A 7 -18.60 34.51 21.34
C GLY A 7 -18.42 32.99 21.31
N ARG A 8 -19.49 32.24 21.59
CA ARG A 8 -19.57 30.81 21.28
C ARG A 8 -19.64 30.62 19.76
N ARG A 9 -18.53 30.26 19.12
CA ARG A 9 -18.57 29.70 17.75
C ARG A 9 -18.94 28.22 17.84
N CYS A 10 -20.20 27.90 17.54
CA CYS A 10 -20.63 26.54 17.24
C CYS A 10 -19.95 26.08 15.95
N PHE A 11 -18.99 25.18 16.04
CA PHE A 11 -18.57 24.37 14.90
C PHE A 11 -19.68 23.36 14.62
N ALA A 12 -20.46 23.58 13.56
CA ALA A 12 -21.34 22.57 13.02
C ALA A 12 -20.48 21.50 12.35
N LEU A 13 -20.23 20.39 13.06
CA LEU A 13 -19.82 19.13 12.45
C LEU A 13 -20.94 18.70 11.50
N ARG A 14 -20.73 18.88 10.19
CA ARG A 14 -21.56 18.23 9.18
C ARG A 14 -21.23 16.73 9.22
N THR A 15 -21.97 15.99 10.01
CA THR A 15 -22.07 14.54 9.83
C THR A 15 -22.78 14.31 8.50
N ALA A 16 -22.10 13.75 7.51
CA ALA A 16 -22.78 13.17 6.36
C ALA A 16 -23.60 12.00 6.90
N GLN A 17 -24.92 12.17 7.02
CA GLN A 17 -25.82 11.05 7.22
C GLN A 17 -25.78 10.22 5.94
N ALA A 18 -25.25 9.01 6.02
CA ALA A 18 -25.48 8.02 4.99
C ALA A 18 -27.00 7.79 4.93
N ASN A 19 -27.61 8.01 3.77
CA ASN A 19 -29.02 7.71 3.56
C ASN A 19 -29.14 6.18 3.35
N PRO A 20 -29.70 5.42 4.30
CA PRO A 20 -29.76 3.95 4.21
C PRO A 20 -30.70 3.45 3.11
N ASP A 21 -31.53 4.33 2.54
CA ASP A 21 -32.58 3.98 1.59
C ASP A 21 -32.09 3.89 0.12
N HIS A 22 -30.79 4.10 -0.14
CA HIS A 22 -30.17 3.93 -1.47
C HIS A 22 -28.91 3.05 -1.41
N PRO A 23 -29.05 1.71 -1.34
CA PRO A 23 -27.92 0.77 -1.40
C PRO A 23 -27.25 0.69 -2.79
N ASP A 24 -27.77 1.39 -3.80
CA ASP A 24 -27.26 1.37 -5.18
C ASP A 24 -25.96 2.17 -5.39
N GLN A 25 -25.43 2.82 -4.34
CA GLN A 25 -24.23 3.64 -4.43
C GLN A 25 -23.03 2.95 -3.79
N ALA A 26 -21.94 2.84 -4.54
CA ALA A 26 -20.67 2.35 -4.02
C ALA A 26 -20.07 3.33 -3.00
N ALA A 27 -19.61 2.80 -1.87
CA ALA A 27 -18.89 3.55 -0.86
C ALA A 27 -17.41 3.13 -0.83
N ILE A 28 -16.52 4.10 -0.63
CA ILE A 28 -15.07 3.88 -0.57
C ILE A 28 -14.52 4.63 0.65
N ALA A 29 -13.80 3.92 1.52
CA ALA A 29 -13.10 4.48 2.65
C ALA A 29 -11.61 4.13 2.55
N THR A 30 -10.74 5.13 2.58
CA THR A 30 -9.28 4.97 2.54
C THR A 30 -8.60 6.00 3.44
N SER A 31 -7.32 5.79 3.76
CA SER A 31 -6.49 6.72 4.53
C SER A 31 -6.19 8.04 3.80
N HIS A 32 -6.32 8.07 2.46
CA HIS A 32 -5.87 9.21 1.66
C HIS A 32 -6.86 9.58 0.55
N PRO A 33 -7.25 10.86 0.41
CA PRO A 33 -8.29 11.28 -0.55
C PRO A 33 -7.99 10.93 -2.01
N LEU A 34 -6.73 10.99 -2.44
CA LEU A 34 -6.34 10.54 -3.79
C LEU A 34 -6.58 9.03 -4.03
N ALA A 35 -6.46 8.18 -3.01
CA ALA A 35 -6.76 6.76 -3.14
C ALA A 35 -8.28 6.52 -3.23
N THR A 36 -9.07 7.22 -2.42
CA THR A 36 -10.53 7.23 -2.56
C THR A 36 -10.95 7.71 -3.95
N ALA A 37 -10.33 8.78 -4.46
CA ALA A 37 -10.58 9.28 -5.80
C ALA A 37 -10.23 8.25 -6.89
N ALA A 38 -9.09 7.57 -6.75
CA ALA A 38 -8.68 6.52 -7.67
C ALA A 38 -9.70 5.37 -7.73
N GLY A 39 -10.14 4.85 -6.57
CA GLY A 39 -11.16 3.81 -6.54
C GLY A 39 -12.49 4.27 -7.16
N ARG A 40 -12.89 5.52 -6.91
CA ARG A 40 -14.12 6.09 -7.50
C ARG A 40 -14.01 6.23 -9.02
N GLU A 41 -12.88 6.72 -9.54
CA GLU A 41 -12.60 6.81 -10.97
C GLU A 41 -12.71 5.43 -11.61
N THR A 42 -12.11 4.40 -11.01
CA THR A 42 -12.19 3.02 -11.52
C THR A 42 -13.61 2.47 -11.56
N LEU A 43 -14.46 2.79 -10.58
CA LEU A 43 -15.88 2.39 -10.62
C LEU A 43 -16.65 3.14 -11.72
N ILE A 44 -16.35 4.43 -11.95
CA ILE A 44 -16.95 5.23 -13.03
C ILE A 44 -16.58 4.65 -14.40
N GLU A 45 -15.35 4.17 -14.56
CA GLU A 45 -14.86 3.49 -15.77
C GLU A 45 -15.47 2.08 -15.96
N GLY A 46 -16.44 1.67 -15.14
CA GLY A 46 -17.14 0.39 -15.25
C GLY A 46 -16.48 -0.78 -14.51
N GLY A 47 -15.46 -0.49 -13.70
CA GLY A 47 -14.83 -1.47 -12.83
C GLY A 47 -15.75 -1.94 -11.70
N ASN A 48 -15.40 -3.06 -11.08
CA ASN A 48 -16.07 -3.55 -9.88
C ASN A 48 -15.28 -3.20 -8.60
N ALA A 49 -15.76 -3.68 -7.44
CA ALA A 49 -15.10 -3.44 -6.16
C ALA A 49 -13.65 -3.97 -6.11
N PHE A 50 -13.32 -5.03 -6.85
CA PHE A 50 -11.97 -5.58 -6.93
C PHE A 50 -11.04 -4.70 -7.77
N ASP A 51 -11.51 -4.20 -8.92
CA ASP A 51 -10.78 -3.21 -9.72
C ASP A 51 -10.50 -1.94 -8.91
N ALA A 52 -11.52 -1.44 -8.19
CA ALA A 52 -11.37 -0.27 -7.32
C ALA A 52 -10.36 -0.54 -6.19
N ALA A 53 -10.37 -1.73 -5.59
CA ALA A 53 -9.39 -2.12 -4.56
C ALA A 53 -7.95 -2.15 -5.12
N ILE A 54 -7.76 -2.61 -6.37
CA ILE A 54 -6.46 -2.56 -7.04
C ILE A 54 -6.01 -1.12 -7.24
N ALA A 55 -6.89 -0.24 -7.75
CA ALA A 55 -6.60 1.16 -7.96
C ALA A 55 -6.22 1.89 -6.66
N ILE A 56 -6.95 1.61 -5.58
CA ILE A 56 -6.69 2.13 -4.24
C ILE A 56 -5.30 1.69 -3.76
N ASN A 57 -5.01 0.39 -3.77
CA ASN A 57 -3.74 -0.13 -3.25
C ASN A 57 -2.53 0.35 -4.08
N ALA A 58 -2.65 0.35 -5.40
CA ALA A 58 -1.60 0.88 -6.27
C ALA A 58 -1.36 2.38 -6.04
N THR A 59 -2.43 3.15 -5.80
CA THR A 59 -2.32 4.59 -5.54
C THR A 59 -1.73 4.87 -4.15
N LEU A 60 -2.16 4.10 -3.13
CA LEU A 60 -1.58 4.16 -1.78
C LEU A 60 -0.09 3.83 -1.79
N ALA A 61 0.34 2.84 -2.58
CA ALA A 61 1.76 2.50 -2.75
C ALA A 61 2.62 3.66 -3.29
N VAL A 62 2.01 4.69 -3.88
CA VAL A 62 2.69 5.91 -4.34
C VAL A 62 2.66 6.99 -3.24
N ILE A 63 1.51 7.24 -2.64
CA ILE A 63 1.28 8.45 -1.82
C ILE A 63 1.47 8.24 -0.31
N GLU A 64 1.45 6.99 0.15
CA GLU A 64 1.73 6.62 1.54
C GLU A 64 2.95 5.70 1.66
N PRO A 65 4.14 6.10 1.15
CA PRO A 65 5.34 5.25 1.12
C PRO A 65 5.87 4.88 2.52
N TYR A 66 5.26 5.41 3.58
CA TYR A 66 5.54 5.10 4.99
C TYR A 66 4.73 3.93 5.55
N ALA A 67 3.68 3.47 4.86
CA ALA A 67 2.76 2.43 5.36
C ALA A 67 2.51 1.30 4.35
N CYS A 68 2.46 1.61 3.07
CA CYS A 68 2.16 0.65 2.01
C CYS A 68 3.09 0.86 0.82
N GLY A 69 3.27 -0.19 0.03
CA GLY A 69 4.14 -0.14 -1.13
C GLY A 69 4.21 -1.46 -1.87
N LEU A 70 4.58 -1.40 -3.14
CA LEU A 70 4.81 -2.59 -3.97
C LEU A 70 5.95 -3.48 -3.44
N GLY A 71 6.79 -2.96 -2.55
CA GLY A 71 7.83 -3.69 -1.83
C GLY A 71 7.36 -4.42 -0.57
N GLY A 72 6.06 -4.45 -0.28
CA GLY A 72 5.49 -5.13 0.89
C GLY A 72 4.43 -6.19 0.52
N GLY A 73 3.58 -6.52 1.48
CA GLY A 73 2.50 -7.50 1.36
C GLY A 73 1.20 -7.03 2.02
N GLY A 74 0.20 -7.89 2.05
CA GLY A 74 -1.10 -7.56 2.63
C GLY A 74 -2.09 -8.70 2.64
N PHE A 75 -3.30 -8.39 3.09
CA PHE A 75 -4.42 -9.33 3.17
C PHE A 75 -5.67 -8.72 2.54
N PHE A 76 -6.45 -9.55 1.85
CA PHE A 76 -7.68 -9.11 1.19
C PHE A 76 -8.83 -10.04 1.56
N LEU A 77 -9.85 -9.51 2.24
CA LEU A 77 -11.10 -10.21 2.44
C LEU A 77 -12.08 -9.82 1.31
N LEU A 78 -12.32 -10.77 0.44
CA LEU A 78 -13.14 -10.61 -0.75
C LEU A 78 -14.53 -11.17 -0.51
N ARG A 79 -15.56 -10.40 -0.85
CA ARG A 79 -16.96 -10.85 -0.88
C ARG A 79 -17.47 -10.75 -2.31
N GLN A 80 -17.80 -11.89 -2.90
CA GLN A 80 -18.40 -11.95 -4.23
C GLN A 80 -19.90 -12.24 -4.10
N ALA A 81 -20.72 -11.39 -4.72
CA ALA A 81 -22.16 -11.60 -4.79
C ALA A 81 -22.50 -12.89 -5.56
N GLY A 82 -23.61 -13.52 -5.20
CA GLY A 82 -24.07 -14.78 -5.77
C GLY A 82 -24.94 -15.55 -4.79
N GLU A 83 -25.43 -16.71 -5.20
CA GLU A 83 -26.20 -17.64 -4.38
C GLU A 83 -25.54 -19.04 -4.47
N PRO A 84 -24.79 -19.47 -3.43
CA PRO A 84 -24.47 -18.76 -2.20
C PRO A 84 -23.41 -17.66 -2.41
N VAL A 85 -23.45 -16.61 -1.56
CA VAL A 85 -22.40 -15.58 -1.47
C VAL A 85 -21.07 -16.24 -1.14
N GLN A 86 -20.01 -15.84 -1.85
CA GLN A 86 -18.67 -16.40 -1.66
C GLN A 86 -17.78 -15.42 -0.91
N TYR A 87 -17.01 -15.95 0.05
CA TYR A 87 -15.98 -15.21 0.76
C TYR A 87 -14.62 -15.85 0.54
N GLN A 88 -13.62 -15.05 0.20
CA GLN A 88 -12.25 -15.51 -0.01
C GLN A 88 -11.30 -14.61 0.77
N PHE A 89 -10.29 -15.21 1.41
CA PHE A 89 -9.23 -14.46 2.07
C PHE A 89 -7.93 -14.67 1.33
N LEU A 90 -7.45 -13.64 0.63
CA LEU A 90 -6.14 -13.68 -0.02
C LEU A 90 -5.08 -13.26 0.99
N ASP A 91 -4.15 -14.16 1.26
CA ASP A 91 -2.93 -13.92 2.01
C ASP A 91 -1.78 -13.67 1.06
N ALA A 92 -1.45 -12.39 0.91
CA ALA A 92 -0.30 -11.90 0.16
C ALA A 92 0.76 -11.36 1.12
N ARG A 93 0.92 -11.98 2.29
CA ARG A 93 1.98 -11.62 3.23
C ARG A 93 3.34 -11.91 2.59
N GLU A 94 4.31 -11.09 2.95
CA GLU A 94 5.67 -11.29 2.51
C GLU A 94 6.22 -12.64 2.98
N LYS A 95 7.02 -13.29 2.14
CA LYS A 95 7.70 -14.54 2.50
C LYS A 95 9.16 -14.27 2.83
N ALA A 96 9.68 -14.94 3.85
CA ALA A 96 11.12 -14.88 4.14
C ALA A 96 11.89 -15.41 2.91
N PRO A 97 12.97 -14.73 2.48
CA PRO A 97 13.83 -15.25 1.41
C PRO A 97 14.29 -16.68 1.73
N LEU A 98 14.47 -17.55 0.74
CA LEU A 98 14.86 -18.95 0.92
C LEU A 98 16.21 -19.11 1.61
N LYS A 99 17.06 -18.07 1.54
CA LYS A 99 18.34 -17.99 2.23
C LYS A 99 18.25 -17.49 3.68
N SER A 100 17.05 -17.21 4.19
CA SER A 100 16.85 -16.80 5.58
C SER A 100 17.20 -17.91 6.56
N ARG A 101 17.80 -17.55 7.70
CA ARG A 101 18.27 -18.51 8.72
C ARG A 101 17.96 -17.96 10.10
N LEU A 102 17.76 -18.84 11.07
CA LEU A 102 17.42 -18.48 12.46
C LEU A 102 18.32 -17.40 13.08
N LYS A 103 19.63 -17.43 12.78
CA LYS A 103 20.63 -16.50 13.35
C LYS A 103 21.01 -15.34 12.42
N MET A 104 20.25 -15.05 11.35
CA MET A 104 20.62 -14.02 10.37
C MET A 104 20.69 -12.59 10.95
N PHE A 105 19.96 -12.35 12.05
CA PHE A 105 19.95 -11.10 12.78
C PHE A 105 20.95 -11.07 13.95
N ASN A 106 21.82 -12.06 14.09
CA ASN A 106 22.82 -12.10 15.16
C ASN A 106 24.15 -11.52 14.69
N ARG A 107 24.87 -10.87 15.60
CA ARG A 107 26.28 -10.50 15.46
C ARG A 107 27.01 -10.90 16.74
N HIS A 108 28.11 -11.63 16.61
CA HIS A 108 28.89 -12.14 17.74
C HIS A 108 28.05 -12.88 18.81
N GLY A 109 27.06 -13.66 18.37
CA GLY A 109 26.15 -14.40 19.26
C GLY A 109 24.97 -13.59 19.82
N VAL A 110 24.94 -12.27 19.66
CA VAL A 110 23.90 -11.39 20.20
C VAL A 110 22.93 -10.96 19.10
N VAL A 111 21.62 -11.01 19.36
CA VAL A 111 20.58 -10.52 18.45
C VAL A 111 20.71 -9.01 18.29
N GLN A 112 20.66 -8.53 17.05
CA GLN A 112 20.70 -7.12 16.69
C GLN A 112 19.32 -6.72 16.13
N PRO A 113 18.42 -6.13 16.94
CA PRO A 113 17.06 -5.81 16.50
C PRO A 113 16.99 -4.89 15.27
N ASP A 114 17.96 -4.00 15.11
CA ASP A 114 18.00 -3.08 13.97
C ASP A 114 18.07 -3.82 12.62
N LEU A 115 18.72 -4.99 12.57
CA LEU A 115 18.86 -5.77 11.33
C LEU A 115 17.53 -6.35 10.81
N SER A 116 16.52 -6.46 11.67
CA SER A 116 15.16 -6.88 11.28
C SER A 116 14.21 -5.71 11.05
N LEU A 117 14.68 -4.47 11.21
CA LEU A 117 13.88 -3.25 11.03
C LEU A 117 14.41 -2.37 9.89
N ASN A 118 15.72 -2.37 9.68
CA ASN A 118 16.39 -1.46 8.77
C ASN A 118 17.42 -2.21 7.90
N GLY A 119 17.57 -1.73 6.67
CA GLY A 119 18.49 -2.31 5.71
C GLY A 119 17.96 -3.57 5.00
N PRO A 120 18.80 -4.19 4.17
CA PRO A 120 18.36 -5.20 3.20
C PRO A 120 18.06 -6.57 3.81
N LEU A 121 18.50 -6.84 5.05
CA LEU A 121 18.16 -8.08 5.76
C LEU A 121 16.75 -8.05 6.34
N ALA A 122 16.18 -6.86 6.56
CA ALA A 122 14.84 -6.69 7.09
C ALA A 122 13.74 -6.94 6.03
N ALA A 123 14.10 -6.88 4.74
CA ALA A 123 13.15 -6.99 3.65
C ALA A 123 12.84 -8.46 3.32
N ALA A 124 11.55 -8.79 3.30
CA ALA A 124 11.01 -10.06 2.86
C ALA A 124 10.46 -9.95 1.42
N ILE A 125 10.22 -11.08 0.76
CA ILE A 125 9.77 -11.11 -0.64
C ILE A 125 8.38 -10.49 -0.75
N PRO A 126 8.20 -9.42 -1.54
CA PRO A 126 6.95 -8.68 -1.60
C PRO A 126 5.79 -9.50 -2.17
N GLY A 127 4.62 -9.38 -1.55
CA GLY A 127 3.42 -10.09 -1.97
C GLY A 127 2.34 -9.25 -2.63
N LEU A 128 2.32 -7.94 -2.33
CA LEU A 128 1.28 -7.04 -2.84
C LEU A 128 1.17 -7.08 -4.37
N PRO A 129 2.26 -7.03 -5.15
CA PRO A 129 2.14 -7.06 -6.60
C PRO A 129 1.48 -8.33 -7.15
N ALA A 130 1.83 -9.50 -6.60
CA ALA A 130 1.22 -10.76 -6.98
C ALA A 130 -0.29 -10.76 -6.66
N ALA A 131 -0.68 -10.19 -5.52
CA ALA A 131 -2.09 -10.04 -5.15
C ALA A 131 -2.87 -9.14 -6.11
N LEU A 132 -2.28 -8.03 -6.56
CA LEU A 132 -2.94 -7.12 -7.51
C LEU A 132 -3.16 -7.80 -8.87
N VAL A 133 -2.19 -8.58 -9.34
CA VAL A 133 -2.33 -9.37 -10.57
C VAL A 133 -3.40 -10.44 -10.39
N GLU A 134 -3.34 -11.23 -9.31
CA GLU A 134 -4.30 -12.29 -9.04
C GLU A 134 -5.73 -11.73 -8.92
N MET A 135 -5.91 -10.60 -8.24
CA MET A 135 -7.22 -9.97 -8.15
C MET A 135 -7.73 -9.49 -9.50
N ALA A 136 -6.88 -8.92 -10.34
CA ALA A 136 -7.26 -8.45 -11.67
C ALA A 136 -7.66 -9.61 -12.58
N GLU A 137 -6.91 -10.71 -12.55
CA GLU A 137 -7.14 -11.87 -13.40
C GLU A 137 -8.37 -12.67 -12.99
N ARG A 138 -8.63 -12.80 -11.68
CA ARG A 138 -9.70 -13.67 -11.16
C ARG A 138 -11.00 -12.95 -10.85
N TYR A 139 -10.93 -11.70 -10.41
CA TYR A 139 -12.09 -10.98 -9.90
C TYR A 139 -12.33 -9.64 -10.60
N GLY A 140 -11.33 -9.07 -11.28
CA GLY A 140 -11.45 -7.80 -11.99
C GLY A 140 -12.37 -7.87 -13.20
N ARG A 141 -12.93 -6.73 -13.58
CA ARG A 141 -13.61 -6.52 -14.88
C ARG A 141 -12.76 -5.73 -15.84
N LEU A 142 -11.85 -4.90 -15.34
CA LEU A 142 -11.01 -4.04 -16.15
C LEU A 142 -9.63 -4.66 -16.35
N PRO A 143 -8.97 -4.38 -17.48
CA PRO A 143 -7.55 -4.69 -17.63
C PRO A 143 -6.73 -4.01 -16.52
N LEU A 144 -5.78 -4.74 -15.91
CA LEU A 144 -4.93 -4.25 -14.81
C LEU A 144 -4.33 -2.84 -15.05
N ASN A 145 -3.92 -2.51 -16.27
CA ASN A 145 -3.38 -1.17 -16.58
C ASN A 145 -4.42 -0.05 -16.45
N ILE A 146 -5.69 -0.33 -16.71
CA ILE A 146 -6.78 0.61 -16.48
C ILE A 146 -6.99 0.80 -14.98
N SER A 147 -7.05 -0.29 -14.22
CA SER A 147 -7.18 -0.23 -12.75
C SER A 147 -5.99 0.49 -12.09
N MET A 148 -4.78 0.43 -12.67
CA MET A 148 -3.59 1.11 -12.16
C MET A 148 -3.35 2.51 -12.71
N ALA A 149 -4.19 3.00 -13.64
CA ALA A 149 -3.94 4.26 -14.36
C ALA A 149 -3.77 5.47 -13.42
N SER A 150 -4.62 5.57 -12.39
CA SER A 150 -4.53 6.64 -11.38
C SER A 150 -3.20 6.63 -10.62
N ALA A 151 -2.72 5.46 -10.24
CA ALA A 151 -1.44 5.32 -9.55
C ALA A 151 -0.27 5.76 -10.44
N ILE A 152 -0.28 5.36 -11.71
CA ILE A 152 0.74 5.74 -12.71
C ILE A 152 0.75 7.26 -12.88
N ARG A 153 -0.44 7.87 -13.05
CA ARG A 153 -0.61 9.32 -13.20
C ARG A 153 -0.09 10.07 -11.98
N VAL A 154 -0.48 9.66 -10.77
CA VAL A 154 -0.06 10.29 -9.52
C VAL A 154 1.45 10.12 -9.26
N ALA A 155 2.02 8.95 -9.57
CA ALA A 155 3.46 8.72 -9.45
C ALA A 155 4.26 9.65 -10.37
N TYR A 156 3.77 9.89 -11.60
CA TYR A 156 4.40 10.79 -12.55
C TYR A 156 4.20 12.27 -12.22
N SER A 157 2.95 12.72 -12.02
CA SER A 157 2.62 14.13 -11.74
C SER A 157 3.09 14.58 -10.36
N GLY A 158 3.10 13.64 -9.41
CA GLY A 158 3.40 13.82 -8.01
C GLY A 158 2.18 14.09 -7.13
N PHE A 159 2.41 14.03 -5.82
CA PHE A 159 1.43 14.33 -4.77
C PHE A 159 2.00 15.36 -3.80
N ARG A 160 1.10 16.08 -3.11
CA ARG A 160 1.47 17.11 -2.13
C ARG A 160 1.80 16.48 -0.79
N VAL A 161 2.86 16.95 -0.17
CA VAL A 161 3.23 16.60 1.20
C VAL A 161 2.23 17.23 2.18
N ASP A 162 1.59 16.40 2.99
CA ASP A 162 0.67 16.81 4.04
C ASP A 162 1.28 16.61 5.44
N ALA A 163 0.49 16.88 6.48
CA ALA A 163 0.93 16.73 7.87
C ALA A 163 1.19 15.27 8.25
N VAL A 164 0.42 14.33 7.69
CA VAL A 164 0.58 12.89 7.95
C VAL A 164 1.89 12.40 7.37
N TYR A 165 2.16 12.70 6.11
CA TYR A 165 3.45 12.42 5.47
C TYR A 165 4.60 12.99 6.29
N ARG A 166 4.53 14.26 6.68
CA ARG A 166 5.61 14.90 7.45
C ARG A 166 5.90 14.19 8.77
N GLN A 167 4.85 13.84 9.51
CA GLN A 167 4.98 13.10 10.76
C GLN A 167 5.62 11.72 10.54
N ARG A 168 5.08 10.94 9.59
CA ARG A 168 5.48 9.54 9.36
C ARG A 168 6.89 9.44 8.75
N ALA A 169 7.22 10.30 7.78
CA ALA A 169 8.58 10.40 7.25
C ALA A 169 9.56 10.89 8.32
N GLY A 170 9.14 11.80 9.20
CA GLY A 170 9.92 12.27 10.35
C GLY A 170 10.37 11.14 11.26
N TRP A 171 9.48 10.20 11.59
CA TRP A 171 9.82 9.01 12.40
C TRP A 171 10.85 8.09 11.74
N ARG A 172 11.04 8.20 10.42
CA ARG A 172 11.90 7.33 9.62
C ARG A 172 13.10 8.06 9.00
N LEU A 173 13.36 9.31 9.38
CA LEU A 173 14.51 10.08 8.89
C LEU A 173 15.84 9.34 9.04
N PHE A 174 16.03 8.66 10.16
CA PHE A 174 17.25 7.89 10.44
C PHE A 174 17.48 6.74 9.44
N ALA A 175 16.41 6.16 8.88
CA ALA A 175 16.48 5.11 7.87
C ALA A 175 16.53 5.67 6.44
N LEU A 176 15.90 6.83 6.20
CA LEU A 176 15.86 7.48 4.89
C LEU A 176 17.20 8.15 4.53
N ARG A 177 17.83 8.88 5.48
CA ARG A 177 19.05 9.67 5.23
C ARG A 177 20.24 8.84 4.72
N PRO A 178 20.54 7.63 5.26
CA PRO A 178 21.69 6.85 4.82
C PRO A 178 21.52 6.23 3.43
N ASN A 179 20.28 6.06 2.95
CA ASN A 179 20.00 5.51 1.63
C ASN A 179 19.91 6.64 0.59
N LYS A 180 20.85 6.66 -0.37
CA LYS A 180 20.94 7.72 -1.39
C LYS A 180 19.66 7.86 -2.22
N GLU A 181 19.05 6.75 -2.65
CA GLU A 181 17.84 6.79 -3.47
C GLU A 181 16.61 7.22 -2.65
N SER A 182 16.46 6.71 -1.43
CA SER A 182 15.37 7.14 -0.54
C SER A 182 15.49 8.62 -0.20
N ALA A 183 16.70 9.10 0.12
CA ALA A 183 16.95 10.51 0.40
C ALA A 183 16.68 11.40 -0.82
N ARG A 184 17.09 10.97 -2.02
CA ARG A 184 16.82 11.68 -3.29
C ARG A 184 15.32 11.83 -3.56
N LEU A 185 14.54 10.76 -3.36
CA LEU A 185 13.11 10.73 -3.65
C LEU A 185 12.29 11.48 -2.59
N PHE A 186 12.55 11.20 -1.31
CA PHE A 186 11.63 11.52 -0.21
C PHE A 186 12.10 12.65 0.70
N LEU A 187 13.35 13.13 0.55
CA LEU A 187 13.90 14.21 1.38
C LEU A 187 14.30 15.43 0.54
N ARG A 188 14.48 16.56 1.22
CA ARG A 188 15.05 17.80 0.68
C ARG A 188 16.21 18.19 1.58
N ASN A 189 17.43 18.19 1.03
CA ASN A 189 18.66 18.47 1.78
C ASN A 189 18.79 17.61 3.06
N GLY A 190 18.32 16.36 3.02
CA GLY A 190 18.35 15.43 4.15
C GLY A 190 17.19 15.56 5.14
N ASP A 191 16.24 16.47 4.93
CA ASP A 191 15.07 16.68 5.78
C ASP A 191 13.75 16.39 5.08
N VAL A 192 12.68 16.24 5.85
CA VAL A 192 11.34 15.98 5.32
C VAL A 192 10.83 17.22 4.56
N PRO A 193 10.35 17.09 3.30
CA PRO A 193 9.90 18.22 2.49
C PRO A 193 8.79 19.03 3.17
N ASN A 194 8.72 20.32 2.90
CA ASN A 194 7.74 21.23 3.49
C ASN A 194 6.30 20.87 3.09
N LEU A 195 5.33 21.32 3.89
CA LEU A 195 3.92 21.17 3.57
C LEU A 195 3.61 21.77 2.19
N GLY A 196 2.87 21.01 1.38
CA GLY A 196 2.47 21.39 0.03
C GLY A 196 3.53 21.18 -1.04
N GLU A 197 4.79 20.86 -0.68
CA GLU A 197 5.79 20.45 -1.67
C GLU A 197 5.36 19.19 -2.42
N ILE A 198 5.80 19.07 -3.67
CA ILE A 198 5.45 17.94 -4.53
C ILE A 198 6.55 16.88 -4.50
N ILE A 199 6.15 15.64 -4.22
CA ILE A 199 6.98 14.44 -4.41
C ILE A 199 6.58 13.77 -5.70
N ARG A 200 7.56 13.48 -6.57
CA ARG A 200 7.38 12.75 -7.83
C ARG A 200 8.19 11.47 -7.80
N GLN A 201 7.65 10.41 -8.41
CA GLN A 201 8.25 9.08 -8.48
C GLN A 201 8.14 8.54 -9.92
N PRO A 202 8.77 9.20 -10.92
CA PRO A 202 8.63 8.81 -12.32
C PRO A 202 9.15 7.38 -12.59
N GLU A 203 10.16 6.92 -11.85
CA GLU A 203 10.67 5.56 -11.94
C GLU A 203 9.64 4.54 -11.44
N LEU A 204 8.88 4.87 -10.38
CA LEU A 204 7.77 4.05 -9.90
C LEU A 204 6.61 4.03 -10.90
N ALA A 205 6.33 5.15 -11.57
CA ALA A 205 5.32 5.21 -12.63
C ALA A 205 5.66 4.24 -13.77
N GLN A 206 6.94 4.17 -14.17
CA GLN A 206 7.39 3.19 -15.17
C GLN A 206 7.23 1.75 -14.67
N THR A 207 7.56 1.49 -13.40
CA THR A 207 7.39 0.17 -12.79
C THR A 207 5.93 -0.27 -12.76
N LEU A 208 5.02 0.62 -12.37
CA LEU A 208 3.56 0.40 -12.39
C LEU A 208 3.05 0.14 -13.83
N ASN A 209 3.59 0.85 -14.83
CA ASN A 209 3.18 0.71 -16.22
C ASN A 209 3.59 -0.63 -16.87
N ARG A 210 4.62 -1.32 -16.34
CA ARG A 210 5.15 -2.55 -16.93
C ARG A 210 4.21 -3.76 -16.81
N ARG A 211 3.11 -3.70 -16.03
CA ARG A 211 2.09 -4.74 -15.75
C ARG A 211 2.61 -6.10 -15.26
N ALA A 212 3.53 -6.72 -15.98
CA ALA A 212 4.13 -8.01 -15.73
C ALA A 212 5.51 -7.84 -15.10
N GLY A 213 5.78 -8.56 -14.01
CA GLY A 213 7.16 -8.79 -13.61
C GLY A 213 7.62 -8.22 -12.27
N PHE A 214 6.73 -7.96 -11.32
CA PHE A 214 7.22 -7.86 -9.94
C PHE A 214 7.84 -9.19 -9.47
N ASP A 215 7.36 -10.31 -10.00
CA ASP A 215 7.88 -11.66 -9.85
C ASP A 215 8.94 -12.04 -10.90
N ARG A 216 8.93 -11.42 -12.10
CA ARG A 216 9.81 -11.79 -13.24
C ARG A 216 10.37 -10.61 -14.05
N GLY A 217 11.37 -10.84 -14.89
CA GLY A 217 11.86 -9.81 -15.82
C GLY A 217 12.55 -8.63 -15.12
N LEU A 218 12.50 -7.44 -15.73
CA LEU A 218 13.36 -6.31 -15.36
C LEU A 218 13.14 -5.79 -13.94
N THR A 219 11.89 -5.75 -13.46
CA THR A 219 11.60 -5.23 -12.11
C THR A 219 12.10 -6.20 -11.04
N ALA A 220 11.81 -7.50 -11.15
CA ALA A 220 12.35 -8.51 -10.25
C ALA A 220 13.90 -8.54 -10.26
N GLN A 221 14.53 -8.42 -11.44
CA GLN A 221 15.98 -8.30 -11.57
C GLN A 221 16.55 -7.07 -10.86
N ALA A 222 15.94 -5.90 -11.04
CA ALA A 222 16.36 -4.69 -10.36
C ALA A 222 16.23 -4.82 -8.82
N MET A 223 15.14 -5.41 -8.34
CA MET A 223 14.93 -5.63 -6.90
C MET A 223 15.96 -6.60 -6.30
N VAL A 224 16.15 -7.77 -6.91
CA VAL A 224 17.15 -8.76 -6.48
C VAL A 224 18.55 -8.15 -6.49
N SER A 225 18.91 -7.45 -7.57
CA SER A 225 20.21 -6.79 -7.70
C SER A 225 20.41 -5.74 -6.60
N SER A 226 19.45 -4.85 -6.40
CA SER A 226 19.51 -3.79 -5.39
C SER A 226 19.67 -4.35 -3.97
N VAL A 227 18.85 -5.35 -3.60
CA VAL A 227 18.91 -5.95 -2.26
C VAL A 227 20.24 -6.67 -2.05
N ARG A 228 20.75 -7.41 -3.04
CA ARG A 228 22.05 -8.09 -2.95
C ARG A 228 23.22 -7.12 -2.85
N THR A 229 23.24 -6.07 -3.67
CA THR A 229 24.29 -5.03 -3.62
C THR A 229 24.32 -4.33 -2.26
N ALA A 230 23.16 -4.17 -1.61
CA ALA A 230 23.09 -3.63 -0.26
C ALA A 230 23.54 -4.62 0.83
N GLY A 231 23.70 -5.91 0.51
CA GLY A 231 24.11 -6.97 1.46
C GLY A 231 22.97 -7.90 1.91
N GLY A 232 21.83 -7.88 1.24
CA GLY A 232 20.72 -8.80 1.46
C GLY A 232 20.85 -10.13 0.72
N SER A 233 19.88 -11.02 0.95
CA SER A 233 19.96 -12.42 0.53
C SER A 233 18.94 -12.83 -0.54
N TRP A 234 18.22 -11.87 -1.12
CA TRP A 234 17.25 -12.15 -2.17
C TRP A 234 17.89 -12.81 -3.39
N ASN A 235 17.11 -13.65 -4.06
CA ASN A 235 17.46 -14.33 -5.29
C ASN A 235 16.20 -14.52 -6.15
N HIS A 236 16.37 -14.86 -7.42
CA HIS A 236 15.26 -14.99 -8.36
C HIS A 236 14.26 -16.10 -7.98
N HIS A 237 14.75 -17.23 -7.45
CA HIS A 237 13.90 -18.34 -7.04
C HIS A 237 12.95 -17.95 -5.90
N ASP A 238 13.33 -16.97 -5.08
CA ASP A 238 12.45 -16.43 -4.04
C ASP A 238 11.15 -15.85 -4.62
N PHE A 239 11.22 -15.25 -5.83
CA PHE A 239 10.06 -14.68 -6.52
C PHE A 239 9.31 -15.75 -7.33
N GLU A 240 10.02 -16.74 -7.87
CA GLU A 240 9.42 -17.86 -8.60
C GLU A 240 8.57 -18.76 -7.67
N GLU A 241 8.99 -18.93 -6.41
CA GLU A 241 8.25 -19.67 -5.38
C GLU A 241 7.27 -18.80 -4.58
N TYR A 242 7.16 -17.51 -4.90
CA TYR A 242 6.16 -16.67 -4.28
C TYR A 242 4.78 -17.01 -4.86
N ASP A 243 3.81 -17.25 -3.98
CA ASP A 243 2.40 -17.43 -4.33
C ASP A 243 1.53 -16.72 -3.29
N VAL A 244 0.42 -16.16 -3.77
CA VAL A 244 -0.66 -15.65 -2.91
C VAL A 244 -1.49 -16.84 -2.47
N VAL A 245 -1.70 -16.95 -1.17
CA VAL A 245 -2.42 -18.10 -0.60
C VAL A 245 -3.89 -17.72 -0.41
N THR A 246 -4.79 -18.41 -1.10
CA THR A 246 -6.22 -18.32 -0.79
C THR A 246 -6.53 -19.15 0.45
N ARG A 247 -7.15 -18.54 1.46
CA ARG A 247 -7.53 -19.17 2.72
C ARG A 247 -9.03 -19.04 2.98
N THR A 248 -9.55 -19.94 3.81
CA THR A 248 -10.89 -19.83 4.37
C THR A 248 -10.91 -18.70 5.41
N PRO A 249 -11.81 -17.70 5.29
CA PRO A 249 -11.95 -16.66 6.31
C PRO A 249 -12.39 -17.22 7.66
N CYS A 250 -11.85 -16.68 8.76
CA CYS A 250 -12.39 -16.93 10.08
C CYS A 250 -13.78 -16.29 10.20
N THR A 251 -14.76 -17.05 10.70
CA THR A 251 -16.13 -16.58 10.89
C THR A 251 -16.61 -16.88 12.30
N SER A 252 -17.40 -15.98 12.87
CA SER A 252 -18.12 -16.18 14.12
C SER A 252 -19.48 -15.51 14.04
N SER A 253 -20.49 -16.12 14.67
CA SER A 253 -21.86 -15.59 14.70
C SER A 253 -22.11 -14.98 16.08
N GLN A 254 -22.62 -13.75 16.10
CA GLN A 254 -23.07 -13.08 17.32
C GLN A 254 -24.56 -12.77 17.21
N SER A 255 -25.36 -13.30 18.13
CA SER A 255 -26.77 -12.95 18.25
C SER A 255 -26.88 -11.69 19.10
N ILE A 256 -27.36 -10.60 18.51
CA ILE A 256 -27.67 -9.38 19.25
C ILE A 256 -29.11 -9.53 19.76
N ASN A 257 -29.27 -9.82 21.05
CA ASN A 257 -30.57 -9.70 21.70
C ASN A 257 -30.86 -8.21 21.88
N ALA A 258 -31.70 -7.65 21.01
CA ALA A 258 -32.27 -6.32 21.23
C ALA A 258 -33.31 -6.43 22.37
N ASN A 259 -33.01 -5.81 23.51
CA ASN A 259 -34.01 -5.51 24.54
C ASN A 259 -34.80 -4.27 24.15
#